data_AF-A0A7S2KUG3-F1
#
_entry.id   AF-A0A7S2KUG3-F1
#
_cell.length_a   1.000
_cell.length_b   1.000
_cell.length_c   1.000
_cell.angle_alpha   90.00
_cell.angle_beta   90.00
_cell.angle_gamma   90.00
#
_symmetry.space_group_name_H-M   'P 1'
#
loop_
_entity.id
_entity.type
_entity.pdbx_description
1 polymer ?
#
loop_
_entity_poly.entity_id
_entity_poly.type
_entity_poly.pdbx_seq_one_letter_code
_entity_poly.pdbx_strand_id
1 'polypeptide(L)'
;ENFAFQELSVPRRPAWTPGVTTAEELDQMENDTFLEWRRGVARREEQIAAMAFAKNGGGVAGASVTPYEKNLHVWRQLWRVLERSAVVLQIVDARNPLFYLSDDLRAYAMDELGKPMLMLVNKSDYLTEGQRRAWSEYFTKRGIDHLFFS
;
A
#
# COMPACT_ATOMS: atom_id res chain seq x y z
N GLU A 1 -4.99 23.59 1.17
CA GLU A 1 -3.88 23.04 1.95
C GLU A 1 -3.59 21.63 1.42
N ASN A 2 -2.41 21.38 0.86
CA ASN A 2 -2.04 20.04 0.40
C ASN A 2 -1.47 19.28 1.61
N PHE A 3 -2.28 18.45 2.26
CA PHE A 3 -1.77 17.36 3.10
C PHE A 3 -1.16 16.31 2.16
N ALA A 4 0.08 16.53 1.75
CA ALA A 4 0.82 15.61 0.90
C ALA A 4 1.37 14.48 1.77
N PHE A 5 0.57 13.44 2.00
CA PHE A 5 1.09 12.18 2.53
C PHE A 5 1.95 11.51 1.47
N GLN A 6 3.14 11.06 1.85
CA GLN A 6 3.99 10.29 0.97
C GLN A 6 3.81 8.80 1.28
N GLU A 7 3.41 8.03 0.27
CA GLU A 7 3.25 6.58 0.38
C GLU A 7 4.59 5.92 0.74
N LEU A 8 4.55 5.00 1.71
CA LEU A 8 5.63 4.08 2.02
C LEU A 8 5.37 2.75 1.32
N SER A 9 6.44 2.09 0.91
CA SER A 9 6.33 0.77 0.29
C SER A 9 5.89 -0.29 1.30
N VAL A 10 5.21 -1.35 0.83
CA VAL A 10 4.90 -2.55 1.61
C VAL A 10 6.11 -3.50 1.63
N PRO A 11 6.36 -4.28 2.70
CA PRO A 11 7.43 -5.25 2.71
C PRO A 11 7.13 -6.38 1.72
N ARG A 12 8.08 -6.72 0.86
CA ARG A 12 7.99 -7.88 -0.05
C ARG A 12 8.31 -9.13 0.74
N ARG A 13 7.61 -10.24 0.48
CA ARG A 13 8.00 -11.54 1.02
C ARG A 13 9.30 -11.99 0.35
N PRO A 14 10.31 -12.47 1.08
CA PRO A 14 11.49 -13.07 0.46
C PRO A 14 11.09 -14.30 -0.37
N ALA A 15 11.75 -14.50 -1.51
CA ALA A 15 11.56 -15.69 -2.33
C ALA A 15 11.97 -16.94 -1.53
N TRP A 16 11.14 -17.98 -1.58
CA TRP A 16 11.37 -19.25 -0.89
C TRP A 16 10.88 -20.40 -1.76
N THR A 17 11.41 -21.59 -1.53
CA THR A 17 11.09 -22.77 -2.35
C THR A 17 10.45 -23.86 -1.49
N PRO A 18 9.19 -24.25 -1.76
CA PRO A 18 8.53 -25.33 -1.04
C PRO A 18 9.33 -26.64 -1.09
N GLY A 19 9.50 -27.28 0.06
CA GLY A 19 10.25 -28.54 0.18
C GLY A 19 11.78 -28.39 0.20
N VAL A 20 12.31 -27.20 -0.08
CA VAL A 20 13.75 -26.90 0.05
C VAL A 20 14.01 -25.98 1.23
N THR A 21 13.30 -24.85 1.30
CA THR A 21 13.40 -23.92 2.42
C THR A 21 12.69 -24.49 3.64
N THR A 22 13.41 -24.66 4.74
CA THR A 22 12.83 -25.12 6.01
C THR A 22 11.97 -24.03 6.65
N ALA A 23 11.10 -24.42 7.59
CA ALA A 23 10.25 -23.47 8.30
C ALA A 23 11.07 -22.44 9.11
N GLU A 24 12.18 -22.88 9.71
CA GLU A 24 13.08 -22.03 10.50
C GLU A 24 13.84 -21.05 9.62
N GLU A 25 14.39 -21.50 8.49
CA GLU A 25 15.05 -20.63 7.51
C GLU A 25 14.09 -19.58 6.96
N LEU A 26 12.87 -19.98 6.59
CA LEU A 26 11.85 -19.07 6.10
C LEU A 26 11.46 -18.04 7.17
N ASP A 27 11.32 -18.45 8.43
CA ASP A 27 11.04 -17.53 9.54
C ASP A 27 12.17 -16.50 9.69
N GLN A 28 13.43 -16.95 9.65
CA GLN A 28 14.59 -16.06 9.72
C GLN A 28 14.65 -15.09 8.53
N MET A 29 14.48 -15.57 7.31
CA MET A 29 14.46 -14.75 6.09
C MET A 29 13.37 -13.67 6.13
N GLU A 30 12.17 -14.03 6.59
CA GLU A 30 11.06 -13.08 6.74
C GLU A 30 11.34 -12.02 7.82
N ASN A 31 11.93 -12.41 8.95
CA ASN A 31 12.35 -11.49 10.01
C ASN A 31 13.40 -10.49 9.50
N ASP A 32 14.44 -10.98 8.81
CA ASP A 32 15.51 -10.13 8.28
C ASP A 32 15.00 -9.17 7.20
N THR A 33 14.16 -9.67 6.29
CA THR A 33 13.53 -8.85 5.25
C THR A 33 12.67 -7.75 5.87
N PHE A 34 11.87 -8.09 6.88
CA PHE A 34 11.02 -7.12 7.57
C PHE A 34 11.84 -6.07 8.33
N LEU A 35 12.93 -6.48 8.98
CA LEU A 35 13.82 -5.56 9.68
C LEU A 35 14.48 -4.57 8.71
N GLU A 36 14.96 -5.05 7.57
CA GLU A 36 15.55 -4.16 6.56
C GLU A 36 14.52 -3.20 5.96
N TRP A 37 13.32 -3.69 5.68
CA TRP A 37 12.21 -2.84 5.25
C TRP A 37 11.91 -1.74 6.29
N ARG A 38 11.83 -2.08 7.59
CA ARG A 38 11.64 -1.09 8.66
C ARG A 38 12.74 -0.04 8.74
N ARG A 39 14.01 -0.43 8.50
CA ARG A 39 15.12 0.53 8.39
C ARG A 39 14.93 1.44 7.18
N GLY A 40 14.49 0.90 6.05
CA GLY A 40 14.13 1.67 4.86
C GLY A 40 13.05 2.71 5.13
N VAL A 41 11.98 2.33 5.83
CA VAL A 41 10.90 3.23 6.25
C VAL A 41 11.44 4.35 7.14
N ALA A 42 12.22 4.02 8.18
CA ALA A 42 12.79 5.02 9.09
C ALA A 42 13.70 6.04 8.36
N ARG A 43 14.55 5.58 7.43
CA ARG A 43 15.36 6.46 6.58
C ARG A 43 14.50 7.40 5.74
N ARG A 44 13.36 6.92 5.24
CA ARG A 44 12.45 7.74 4.42
C ARG A 44 11.67 8.74 5.27
N GLU A 45 11.21 8.35 6.45
CA GLU A 45 10.60 9.26 7.43
C GLU A 45 11.55 10.41 7.79
N GLU A 46 12.83 10.12 8.06
CA GLU A 46 13.85 11.13 8.33
C GLU A 46 14.06 12.08 7.14
N GLN A 47 14.14 11.55 5.91
CA GLN A 47 14.26 12.36 4.70
C GLN A 47 13.05 13.28 4.51
N ILE A 48 11.84 12.77 4.72
CA ILE A 48 10.59 13.54 4.59
C ILE A 48 10.54 14.64 5.65
N ALA A 49 10.90 14.33 6.89
CA ALA A 49 10.98 15.30 7.97
C ALA A 49 12.01 16.41 7.68
N ALA A 50 13.20 16.04 7.20
CA ALA A 50 14.24 16.99 6.80
C ALA A 50 13.79 17.90 5.64
N MET A 51 13.14 17.34 4.62
CA MET A 51 12.60 18.12 3.49
C MET A 51 11.51 19.09 3.94
N ALA A 52 10.59 18.66 4.80
CA ALA A 52 9.55 19.54 5.32
C ALA A 52 10.11 20.62 6.24
N PHE A 53 11.12 20.31 7.06
CA PHE A 53 11.83 21.30 7.87
C PHE A 53 12.47 22.38 7.00
N ALA A 54 13.18 21.97 5.94
CA ALA A 54 13.81 22.90 5.00
C ALA A 54 12.81 23.77 4.22
N LYS A 55 11.63 23.22 3.88
CA LYS A 55 10.61 23.94 3.10
C LYS A 55 9.72 24.86 3.94
N ASN A 56 9.44 24.51 5.19
CA ASN A 56 8.43 25.17 6.03
C ASN A 56 9.02 25.90 7.26
N GLY A 57 10.35 26.07 7.36
CA GLY A 57 10.96 26.97 8.35
C GLY A 57 10.87 26.53 9.81
N GLY A 58 10.89 25.21 10.08
CA GLY A 58 10.98 24.69 11.46
C GLY A 58 9.67 24.48 12.22
N GLY A 59 8.52 24.54 11.55
CA GLY A 59 7.23 24.12 12.13
C GLY A 59 6.99 22.61 12.04
N VAL A 60 6.51 22.00 13.13
CA VAL A 60 6.20 20.55 13.28
C VAL A 60 5.06 20.06 12.35
N ALA A 61 4.39 20.95 11.64
CA ALA A 61 3.11 20.68 10.98
C ALA A 61 3.18 20.10 9.55
N GLY A 62 4.37 19.79 9.01
CA GLY A 62 4.52 19.65 7.54
C GLY A 62 4.72 18.24 6.97
N ALA A 63 5.09 17.24 7.77
CA ALA A 63 5.55 15.95 7.28
C ALA A 63 5.08 14.81 8.19
N SER A 64 3.83 14.41 8.03
CA SER A 64 3.33 13.17 8.61
C SER A 64 3.45 12.05 7.58
N VAL A 65 4.19 11.00 7.91
CA VAL A 65 4.17 9.76 7.15
C VAL A 65 2.98 8.92 7.59
N THR A 66 2.36 8.20 6.66
CA THR A 66 1.22 7.33 6.97
C THR A 66 1.65 6.31 8.04
N PRO A 67 0.94 6.21 9.18
CA PRO A 67 1.22 5.18 10.17
C PRO A 67 1.15 3.80 9.53
N TYR A 68 2.07 2.91 9.94
CA TYR A 68 2.16 1.55 9.41
C TYR A 68 2.18 0.52 10.53
N GLU A 69 1.84 -0.72 10.18
CA GLU A 69 1.85 -1.84 11.11
C GLU A 69 3.28 -2.32 11.40
N LYS A 70 3.64 -2.43 12.67
CA LYS A 70 4.98 -2.82 13.15
C LYS A 70 5.09 -4.32 13.44
N ASN A 71 3.97 -5.03 13.48
CA ASN A 71 3.89 -6.47 13.72
C ASN A 71 4.06 -7.26 12.42
N LEU A 72 5.14 -8.05 12.33
CA LEU A 72 5.42 -8.95 11.21
C LEU A 72 4.27 -9.95 10.95
N HIS A 73 3.56 -10.40 11.98
CA HIS A 73 2.48 -11.37 11.80
C HIS A 73 1.34 -10.85 10.92
N VAL A 74 1.08 -9.54 10.91
CA VAL A 74 0.08 -8.94 10.02
C VAL A 74 0.58 -8.94 8.57
N TRP A 75 1.85 -8.61 8.35
CA TRP A 75 2.46 -8.67 7.02
C TRP A 75 2.55 -10.10 6.48
N ARG A 76 2.78 -11.10 7.35
CA ARG A 76 2.67 -12.52 6.99
C ARG A 76 1.28 -12.91 6.51
N GLN A 77 0.22 -12.33 7.08
CA GLN A 77 -1.14 -12.56 6.60
C GLN A 77 -1.32 -11.98 5.19
N LEU A 78 -0.84 -10.76 4.94
CA LEU A 78 -0.86 -10.17 3.60
C LEU A 78 -0.14 -11.07 2.59
N TRP A 79 1.10 -11.51 2.88
CA TRP A 79 1.86 -12.35 1.97
C TRP A 79 1.15 -13.66 1.63
N ARG A 80 0.60 -14.35 2.65
CA ARG A 80 -0.17 -15.58 2.45
C ARG A 80 -1.42 -15.36 1.60
N VAL A 81 -2.09 -14.22 1.77
CA VAL A 81 -3.26 -13.86 0.94
C VAL A 81 -2.83 -13.61 -0.50
N LEU A 82 -1.78 -12.83 -0.74
CA LEU A 82 -1.28 -12.54 -2.09
C LEU A 82 -0.85 -13.82 -2.83
N GLU A 83 -0.17 -14.74 -2.16
CA GLU A 83 0.29 -15.99 -2.77
C GLU A 83 -0.87 -16.93 -3.15
N ARG A 84 -1.82 -17.11 -2.22
CA ARG A 84 -2.90 -18.09 -2.37
C ARG A 84 -4.07 -17.60 -3.21
N SER A 85 -4.23 -16.29 -3.36
CA SER A 85 -5.35 -15.71 -4.10
C SER A 85 -5.11 -15.79 -5.61
N ALA A 86 -6.19 -16.02 -6.36
CA ALA A 86 -6.18 -15.90 -7.81
C ALA A 86 -6.36 -14.43 -8.25
N VAL A 87 -7.11 -13.65 -7.49
CA VAL A 87 -7.41 -12.23 -7.72
C VAL A 87 -7.36 -11.51 -6.38
N VAL A 88 -6.85 -10.27 -6.37
CA VAL A 88 -6.80 -9.42 -5.17
C VAL A 88 -7.78 -8.26 -5.32
N LEU A 89 -8.50 -7.92 -4.25
CA LEU A 89 -9.41 -6.78 -4.22
C LEU A 89 -8.94 -5.78 -3.16
N GLN A 90 -8.62 -4.54 -3.56
CA GLN A 90 -8.34 -3.46 -2.62
C GLN A 90 -9.57 -2.62 -2.42
N ILE A 91 -10.08 -2.66 -1.20
CA ILE A 91 -11.23 -1.87 -0.79
C ILE A 91 -10.76 -0.48 -0.39
N VAL A 92 -11.31 0.55 -1.02
CA VAL A 92 -11.02 1.97 -0.72
C VAL A 92 -12.30 2.70 -0.30
N ASP A 93 -12.18 3.72 0.54
CA ASP A 93 -13.33 4.55 0.96
C ASP A 93 -13.62 5.63 -0.09
N ALA A 94 -14.88 5.75 -0.53
CA ALA A 94 -15.31 6.66 -1.59
C ALA A 94 -15.05 8.15 -1.31
N ARG A 95 -14.87 8.55 -0.05
CA ARG A 95 -14.63 9.96 0.31
C ARG A 95 -13.25 10.45 -0.09
N ASN A 96 -12.26 9.57 -0.11
CA ASN A 96 -10.90 9.89 -0.55
C ASN A 96 -10.20 8.65 -1.14
N PRO A 97 -10.65 8.15 -2.30
CA PRO A 97 -10.20 6.87 -2.82
C PRO A 97 -8.70 6.86 -3.15
N LEU A 98 -8.13 8.01 -3.53
CA LEU A 98 -6.70 8.13 -3.84
C LEU A 98 -5.81 7.98 -2.61
N PHE A 99 -6.29 8.37 -1.43
CA PHE A 99 -5.52 8.22 -0.20
C PHE A 99 -5.45 6.76 0.28
N TYR A 100 -6.49 5.97 0.03
CA TYR A 100 -6.57 4.57 0.44
C TYR A 100 -6.08 3.58 -0.62
N LEU A 101 -5.92 4.04 -1.86
CA LEU A 101 -5.28 3.27 -2.92
C LEU A 101 -3.78 3.22 -2.66
N SER A 102 -3.19 2.02 -2.71
CA SER A 102 -1.74 1.85 -2.63
C SER A 102 -1.23 1.48 -4.02
N ASP A 103 -0.48 2.40 -4.63
CA ASP A 103 0.14 2.15 -5.93
C ASP A 103 1.25 1.09 -5.78
N ASP A 104 1.95 1.08 -4.64
CA ASP A 104 3.01 0.11 -4.36
C ASP A 104 2.49 -1.32 -4.14
N LEU A 105 1.38 -1.50 -3.40
CA LEU A 105 0.76 -2.81 -3.24
C LEU A 105 0.22 -3.34 -4.58
N ARG A 106 -0.28 -2.45 -5.44
CA ARG A 106 -0.75 -2.84 -6.78
C ARG A 106 0.41 -3.32 -7.65
N ALA A 107 1.53 -2.60 -7.66
CA ALA A 107 2.73 -3.04 -8.37
C ALA A 107 3.24 -4.38 -7.82
N TYR A 108 3.26 -4.55 -6.50
CA TYR A 108 3.68 -5.81 -5.89
C TYR A 108 2.77 -6.98 -6.32
N ALA A 109 1.46 -6.80 -6.28
CA ALA A 109 0.52 -7.84 -6.68
C ALA A 109 0.60 -8.14 -8.20
N MET A 110 0.49 -7.11 -9.04
CA MET A 110 0.33 -7.27 -10.48
C MET A 110 1.65 -7.52 -11.21
N ASP A 111 2.69 -6.75 -10.91
CA ASP A 111 3.93 -6.75 -11.69
C ASP A 111 4.93 -7.79 -11.15
N GLU A 112 5.04 -7.92 -9.83
CA GLU A 112 5.99 -8.86 -9.21
C GLU A 112 5.40 -10.27 -9.04
N LEU A 113 4.13 -10.39 -8.63
CA LEU A 113 3.48 -11.67 -8.37
C LEU A 113 2.58 -12.16 -9.51
N GLY A 114 2.31 -11.34 -10.52
CA GLY A 114 1.42 -11.69 -11.63
C GLY A 114 -0.03 -11.89 -11.23
N LYS A 115 -0.46 -11.30 -10.11
CA LYS A 115 -1.82 -11.45 -9.56
C LYS A 115 -2.67 -10.27 -10.02
N PRO A 116 -3.76 -10.49 -10.77
CA PRO A 116 -4.67 -9.42 -11.14
C PRO A 116 -5.28 -8.78 -9.89
N MET A 117 -5.41 -7.45 -9.91
CA MET A 117 -5.90 -6.67 -8.79
C MET A 117 -6.98 -5.69 -9.23
N LEU A 118 -8.07 -5.66 -8.48
CA LEU A 118 -9.23 -4.78 -8.70
C LEU A 118 -9.39 -3.83 -7.53
N MET A 119 -9.84 -2.60 -7.79
CA MET A 119 -10.20 -1.64 -6.75
C MET A 119 -11.72 -1.66 -6.48
N LEU A 120 -12.13 -1.84 -5.22
CA LEU A 120 -13.53 -1.70 -4.81
C LEU A 120 -13.72 -0.38 -4.05
N VAL A 121 -14.41 0.57 -4.66
CA VAL A 121 -14.77 1.84 -4.04
C VAL A 121 -16.02 1.63 -3.17
N ASN A 122 -15.81 1.48 -1.88
CA ASN A 122 -16.85 1.23 -0.89
C ASN A 122 -17.48 2.53 -0.37
N LYS A 123 -18.72 2.45 0.12
CA LYS A 123 -19.55 3.60 0.55
C LYS A 123 -19.81 4.59 -0.58
N SER A 124 -20.02 4.06 -1.77
CA SER A 124 -20.23 4.85 -2.98
C SER A 124 -21.55 5.63 -2.98
N ASP A 125 -22.45 5.35 -2.04
CA ASP A 125 -23.65 6.12 -1.72
C ASP A 125 -23.35 7.55 -1.24
N TYR A 126 -22.15 7.80 -0.70
CA TYR A 126 -21.69 9.17 -0.39
C TYR A 126 -21.39 10.01 -1.63
N LEU A 127 -21.37 9.40 -2.82
CA LEU A 127 -21.08 10.08 -4.07
C LEU A 127 -22.35 10.24 -4.91
N THR A 128 -22.52 11.43 -5.46
CA THR A 128 -23.51 11.66 -6.52
C THR A 128 -23.17 10.84 -7.77
N GLU A 129 -24.14 10.61 -8.65
CA GLU A 129 -23.89 9.92 -9.92
C GLU A 129 -22.80 10.61 -10.76
N GLY A 130 -22.82 11.95 -10.82
CA GLY A 130 -21.80 12.73 -11.52
C GLY A 130 -20.39 12.52 -10.95
N GLN A 131 -20.26 12.48 -9.62
CA GLN A 131 -18.98 12.20 -8.96
C GLN A 131 -18.50 10.77 -9.23
N ARG A 132 -19.39 9.76 -9.20
CA ARG A 132 -19.03 8.38 -9.55
C ARG A 132 -18.53 8.26 -10.98
N ARG A 133 -19.17 8.94 -11.93
CA ARG A 133 -18.74 8.99 -13.32
C ARG A 133 -17.37 9.65 -13.48
N ALA A 134 -17.16 10.81 -12.86
CA ALA A 134 -15.87 11.50 -12.90
C ALA A 134 -14.73 10.63 -12.31
N TRP A 135 -14.99 9.97 -11.18
CA TRP A 135 -14.03 9.02 -10.61
C TRP A 135 -13.77 7.83 -11.53
N SER A 136 -14.81 7.27 -12.13
CA SER A 136 -14.68 6.13 -13.04
C SER A 136 -13.83 6.47 -14.26
N GLU A 137 -14.06 7.64 -14.86
CA GLU A 137 -13.23 8.14 -15.96
C GLU A 137 -11.77 8.36 -15.53
N TYR A 138 -11.56 8.90 -14.32
CA TYR A 138 -10.22 9.10 -13.78
C TYR A 138 -9.45 7.79 -13.59
N PHE A 139 -10.06 6.78 -12.97
CA PHE A 139 -9.43 5.48 -12.74
C PHE A 139 -9.18 4.71 -14.04
N THR A 140 -10.13 4.74 -14.98
CA THR A 140 -9.98 4.13 -16.31
C THR A 140 -8.78 4.71 -17.06
N LYS A 141 -8.63 6.05 -17.04
CA LYS A 141 -7.48 6.73 -17.67
C LYS A 141 -6.13 6.34 -17.04
N ARG A 142 -6.13 5.92 -15.77
CA ARG A 142 -4.94 5.41 -15.06
C ARG A 142 -4.73 3.91 -15.25
N GLY A 143 -5.57 3.22 -16.01
CA GLY A 143 -5.51 1.76 -16.17
C GLY A 143 -5.84 1.01 -14.88
N ILE A 144 -6.69 1.58 -14.02
CA ILE A 144 -7.11 0.95 -12.76
C ILE A 144 -8.51 0.37 -12.97
N ASP A 145 -8.60 -0.96 -12.95
CA ASP A 145 -9.88 -1.67 -12.90
C ASP A 145 -10.57 -1.37 -11.57
N HIS A 146 -11.86 -1.00 -11.61
CA HIS A 146 -12.58 -0.59 -10.42
C HIS A 146 -14.08 -0.90 -10.46
N LEU A 147 -14.67 -1.06 -9.28
CA LEU A 147 -16.11 -1.20 -9.06
C LEU A 147 -16.56 -0.30 -7.91
N PHE A 148 -17.82 0.16 -7.96
CA PHE A 148 -18.44 0.90 -6.86
C PHE A 148 -19.40 -0.02 -6.10
N PHE A 149 -19.35 0.04 -4.77
CA PHE A 149 -20.19 -0.77 -3.88
C PHE A 149 -20.79 0.09 -2.76
N SER A 150 -21.98 -0.27 -2.31
CA SER A 150 -22.68 0.29 -1.15
C SER A 150 -23.54 -0.78 -0.50
#